data_AF-A0A1N6F9I6-F1
#
_entry.id   AF-A0A1N6F9I6-F1
#
_cell.length_a   1.000
_cell.length_b   1.000
_cell.length_c   1.000
_cell.angle_alpha   90.00
_cell.angle_beta   90.00
_cell.angle_gamma   90.00
#
_symmetry.space_group_name_H-M   'P 1'
#
loop_
_entity.id
_entity.type
_entity.pdbx_description
1 polymer ?
#
loop_
_entity_poly.entity_id
_entity_poly.type
_entity_poly.pdbx_seq_one_letter_code
_entity_poly.pdbx_strand_id
1 'polypeptide(L)'
;MTTQGQKKLNSNDVRNGIIRFVLSFIVLISISLTTVFLFFKSSKIQKEQIQKELNAYKNVLSRNELLKIKMDTIYYKMALLNTDRVQNDIFLRNSILEDLQDTKNIMGADSSKSFKQYSTLTKNIGKMTIFKNELINVTAKERNAIRNLNECMGKVEKINTQIRNNEPGGKIARRLK
;
A
#
# COMPACT_ATOMS: atom_id res chain seq x y z
N MET A 1 -30.64 102.01 -8.17
CA MET A 1 -31.38 101.29 -9.23
C MET A 1 -30.38 100.39 -9.95
N THR A 2 -30.24 99.13 -9.50
CA THR A 2 -30.88 97.92 -10.06
C THR A 2 -30.40 97.69 -11.51
N THR A 3 -29.68 96.63 -11.87
CA THR A 3 -29.97 95.21 -11.59
C THR A 3 -28.72 94.38 -11.88
N GLN A 4 -28.18 93.67 -10.87
CA GLN A 4 -27.23 92.58 -11.12
C GLN A 4 -28.00 91.40 -11.71
N GLY A 5 -27.98 91.29 -13.04
CA GLY A 5 -28.61 90.18 -13.75
C GLY A 5 -27.84 88.88 -13.48
N GLN A 6 -28.31 88.09 -12.52
CA GLN A 6 -27.93 86.68 -12.43
C GLN A 6 -28.23 86.03 -13.79
N LYS A 7 -27.16 85.65 -14.50
CA LYS A 7 -27.24 84.95 -15.78
C LYS A 7 -28.03 83.67 -15.54
N LYS A 8 -29.28 83.63 -16.01
CA LYS A 8 -30.22 82.52 -15.86
C LYS A 8 -29.52 81.23 -16.29
N LEU A 9 -29.12 80.43 -15.30
CA LEU A 9 -28.41 79.18 -15.51
C LEU A 9 -29.31 78.29 -16.38
N ASN A 10 -28.77 77.78 -17.48
CA ASN A 10 -29.54 76.95 -18.40
C ASN A 10 -29.93 75.65 -17.67
N SER A 11 -31.20 75.54 -17.28
CA SER A 11 -31.75 74.42 -16.50
C SER A 11 -31.44 73.06 -17.15
N ASN A 12 -31.36 73.01 -18.48
CA ASN A 12 -30.99 71.81 -19.22
C ASN A 12 -29.54 71.38 -19.00
N ASP A 13 -28.61 72.33 -18.86
CA ASP A 13 -27.18 72.02 -18.69
C ASP A 13 -26.90 71.49 -17.28
N VAL A 14 -27.54 72.11 -16.28
CA VAL A 14 -27.51 71.64 -14.88
C VAL A 14 -28.11 70.23 -14.77
N ARG A 15 -29.26 69.99 -15.40
CA ARG A 15 -29.94 68.69 -15.40
C ARG A 15 -29.11 67.61 -16.10
N ASN A 16 -28.43 67.94 -17.20
CA ASN A 16 -27.54 67.01 -17.89
C ASN A 16 -26.28 66.68 -17.06
N GLY A 17 -25.72 67.69 -16.36
CA GLY A 17 -24.62 67.51 -15.42
C GLY A 17 -24.98 66.56 -14.27
N ILE A 18 -26.16 66.74 -13.67
CA ILE A 18 -26.67 65.86 -12.60
C ILE A 18 -26.85 64.43 -13.11
N ILE A 19 -27.42 64.23 -14.31
CA ILE A 19 -27.61 62.90 -14.89
C ILE A 19 -26.26 62.19 -15.11
N ARG A 20 -25.25 62.90 -15.66
CA ARG A 20 -23.90 62.34 -15.84
C ARG A 20 -23.22 61.97 -14.52
N PHE A 21 -23.40 62.79 -13.48
CA PHE A 21 -22.90 62.51 -12.15
C PHE A 21 -23.55 61.25 -11.56
N VAL A 22 -24.89 61.17 -11.62
CA VAL A 22 -25.65 60.01 -11.13
C VAL A 22 -25.25 58.72 -11.86
N LEU A 23 -25.11 58.76 -13.19
CA LEU A 23 -24.66 57.60 -13.97
C LEU A 23 -23.25 57.14 -13.57
N SER A 24 -22.32 58.09 -13.41
CA SER A 24 -20.95 57.78 -12.97
C SER A 24 -20.93 57.19 -11.57
N PHE A 25 -21.77 57.70 -10.66
CA PHE A 25 -21.93 57.20 -9.30
C PHE A 25 -22.50 55.79 -9.27
N ILE A 26 -23.51 55.49 -10.10
CA ILE A 26 -24.07 54.14 -10.24
C ILE A 26 -23.00 53.16 -10.72
N VAL A 27 -22.22 53.51 -11.74
CA VAL A 27 -21.14 52.65 -12.25
C VAL A 27 -20.11 52.35 -11.16
N LEU A 28 -19.70 53.36 -10.39
CA LEU A 28 -18.79 53.20 -9.25
C LEU A 28 -19.35 52.24 -8.19
N ILE A 29 -20.62 52.39 -7.82
CA ILE A 29 -21.29 51.49 -6.88
C ILE A 29 -21.34 50.07 -7.45
N SER A 30 -21.75 49.90 -8.71
CA SER A 30 -21.85 48.59 -9.35
C SER A 30 -20.50 47.89 -9.39
N ILE A 31 -19.42 48.58 -9.73
CA ILE A 31 -18.06 48.02 -9.72
C ILE A 31 -17.68 47.62 -8.30
N SER A 32 -17.87 48.50 -7.32
CA SER A 32 -17.55 48.22 -5.92
C SER A 32 -18.28 46.98 -5.39
N LEU A 33 -19.59 46.88 -5.64
CA LEU A 33 -20.40 45.72 -5.24
C LEU A 33 -19.99 44.45 -5.99
N THR A 34 -19.65 44.56 -7.27
CA THR A 34 -19.21 43.42 -8.09
C THR A 34 -17.89 42.85 -7.57
N THR A 35 -16.92 43.70 -7.21
CA THR A 35 -15.64 43.25 -6.66
C THR A 35 -15.83 42.49 -5.35
N VAL A 36 -16.65 43.00 -4.44
CA VAL A 36 -16.97 42.31 -3.17
C VAL A 36 -17.69 40.99 -3.44
N PHE A 37 -18.65 40.97 -4.36
CA PHE A 37 -19.38 39.75 -4.74
C PHE A 37 -18.45 38.68 -5.31
N LEU A 38 -17.57 39.04 -6.24
CA LEU A 38 -16.60 38.12 -6.83
C LEU A 38 -15.62 37.59 -5.78
N PHE A 39 -15.20 38.42 -4.82
CA PHE A 39 -14.34 38.00 -3.71
C PHE A 39 -15.02 36.93 -2.85
N PHE A 40 -16.28 37.12 -2.45
CA PHE A 40 -17.02 36.12 -1.69
C PHE A 40 -17.25 34.83 -2.48
N LYS A 41 -17.60 34.94 -3.77
CA LYS A 41 -17.80 33.78 -4.65
C LYS A 41 -16.50 32.98 -4.80
N SER A 42 -15.39 33.67 -5.07
CA SER A 42 -14.07 33.05 -5.17
C SER A 42 -13.67 32.39 -3.85
N SER A 43 -13.86 33.06 -2.72
CA SER A 43 -13.54 32.52 -1.39
C SER A 43 -14.32 31.24 -1.08
N LYS A 44 -15.60 31.17 -1.48
CA LYS A 44 -16.42 29.97 -1.29
C LYS A 44 -15.87 28.79 -2.12
N ILE A 45 -15.59 29.03 -3.40
CA ILE A 45 -15.06 28.00 -4.31
C ILE A 45 -13.70 27.50 -3.81
N GLN A 46 -12.80 28.40 -3.42
CA GLN A 46 -11.49 28.05 -2.90
C GLN A 46 -11.59 27.21 -1.61
N LYS A 47 -12.48 27.58 -0.68
CA LYS A 47 -12.72 26.79 0.53
C LYS A 47 -13.19 25.37 0.20
N GLU A 48 -14.13 25.22 -0.72
CA GLU A 48 -14.63 23.90 -1.13
C GLU A 48 -13.53 23.04 -1.78
N GLN A 49 -12.71 23.64 -2.64
CA GLN A 49 -11.57 22.95 -3.26
C GLN A 49 -10.54 22.50 -2.22
N ILE A 50 -10.15 23.40 -1.31
CA ILE A 50 -9.18 23.09 -0.24
C ILE A 50 -9.73 21.97 0.67
N GLN A 51 -11.01 22.02 1.05
CA GLN A 51 -11.62 20.96 1.86
C GLN A 51 -11.61 19.61 1.14
N LYS A 52 -11.88 19.60 -0.18
CA LYS A 52 -11.81 18.39 -0.99
C LYS A 52 -10.40 17.81 -1.04
N GLU A 53 -9.39 18.65 -1.25
CA GLU A 53 -7.98 18.24 -1.26
C GLU A 53 -7.52 17.74 0.12
N LEU A 54 -7.91 18.43 1.20
CA LEU A 54 -7.62 18.01 2.57
C LEU A 54 -8.22 16.65 2.88
N ASN A 55 -9.48 16.40 2.47
CA ASN A 55 -10.12 15.10 2.67
C ASN A 55 -9.43 13.99 1.86
N ALA A 56 -9.05 14.28 0.61
CA ALA A 56 -8.28 13.33 -0.20
C ALA A 56 -6.92 13.01 0.44
N TYR A 57 -6.22 14.03 0.93
CA TYR A 57 -4.94 13.88 1.62
C TYR A 57 -5.08 13.07 2.91
N LYS A 58 -6.06 13.40 3.77
CA LYS A 58 -6.35 12.66 5.00
C LYS A 58 -6.66 11.19 4.73
N ASN A 59 -7.41 10.90 3.66
CA ASN A 59 -7.71 9.53 3.26
C ASN A 59 -6.44 8.75 2.86
N VAL A 60 -5.56 9.37 2.06
CA VAL A 60 -4.26 8.76 1.69
C VAL A 60 -3.39 8.55 2.93
N LEU A 61 -3.35 9.52 3.85
CA LEU A 61 -2.55 9.44 5.07
C LEU A 61 -3.03 8.32 6.00
N SER A 62 -4.34 8.25 6.25
CA SER A 62 -4.94 7.20 7.09
C SER A 62 -4.69 5.80 6.51
N ARG A 63 -4.79 5.65 5.19
CA ARG A 63 -4.44 4.40 4.52
C ARG A 63 -2.95 4.08 4.64
N ASN A 64 -2.06 5.07 4.59
CA ASN A 64 -0.63 4.87 4.81
C ASN A 64 -0.33 4.32 6.21
N GLU A 65 -0.94 4.91 7.25
CA GLU A 65 -0.79 4.44 8.63
C GLU A 65 -1.26 2.98 8.77
N LEU A 66 -2.41 2.63 8.18
CA LEU A 66 -2.90 1.26 8.17
C LEU A 66 -1.95 0.31 7.43
N LEU A 67 -1.42 0.73 6.28
CA LEU A 67 -0.43 -0.03 5.51
C LEU A 67 0.84 -0.30 6.33
N LYS A 68 1.32 0.70 7.06
CA LYS A 68 2.51 0.56 7.92
C LYS A 68 2.30 -0.53 8.97
N ILE A 69 1.17 -0.50 9.67
CA ILE A 69 0.83 -1.50 10.71
C ILE A 69 0.76 -2.91 10.11
N LYS A 70 0.11 -3.05 8.95
CA LYS A 70 0.02 -4.33 8.22
C LYS A 70 1.41 -4.80 7.80
N MET A 71 2.26 -3.90 7.33
CA MET A 71 3.62 -4.21 6.90
C MET A 71 4.49 -4.69 8.06
N ASP A 72 4.41 -4.05 9.23
CA ASP A 72 5.11 -4.48 10.44
C ASP A 72 4.65 -5.87 10.90
N THR A 73 3.35 -6.15 10.78
CA THR A 73 2.79 -7.48 11.07
C THR A 73 3.33 -8.55 10.11
N ILE A 74 3.36 -8.25 8.81
CA ILE A 74 3.94 -9.16 7.80
C ILE A 74 5.42 -9.40 8.08
N TYR A 75 6.18 -8.35 8.42
CA TYR A 75 7.59 -8.47 8.77
C TYR A 75 7.80 -9.39 9.97
N TYR A 76 7.01 -9.21 11.04
CA TYR A 76 7.06 -10.06 12.22
C TYR A 76 6.75 -11.53 11.88
N LYS A 77 5.70 -11.80 11.11
CA LYS A 77 5.35 -13.16 10.67
C LYS A 77 6.45 -13.79 9.80
N MET A 78 7.09 -12.99 8.94
CA MET A 78 8.19 -13.43 8.10
C MET A 78 9.46 -13.75 8.91
N ALA A 79 9.75 -12.95 9.93
CA ALA A 79 10.83 -13.23 10.88
C ALA A 79 10.58 -14.54 11.62
N LEU A 80 9.33 -14.78 12.05
CA LEU A 80 8.94 -16.02 12.73
C LEU A 80 9.12 -17.25 11.83
N LEU A 81 8.72 -17.14 10.54
CA LEU A 81 8.94 -18.16 9.51
C LEU A 81 10.43 -18.43 9.25
N ASN A 82 11.35 -17.53 9.62
CA ASN A 82 12.78 -17.75 9.50
C ASN A 82 13.40 -18.54 10.66
N THR A 83 12.68 -18.67 11.76
CA THR A 83 13.22 -19.30 12.96
C THR A 83 13.05 -20.83 13.01
N ASP A 84 12.33 -21.45 12.06
CA ASP A 84 11.94 -22.88 12.09
C ASP A 84 11.31 -23.34 13.43
N ARG A 85 10.88 -22.39 14.28
CA ARG A 85 10.35 -22.64 15.63
C ARG A 85 8.84 -22.85 15.67
N VAL A 86 8.17 -22.80 14.52
CA VAL A 86 6.71 -22.91 14.43
C VAL A 86 6.35 -24.30 13.90
N GLN A 87 5.52 -25.03 14.63
CA GLN A 87 5.08 -26.39 14.23
C GLN A 87 4.26 -26.40 12.93
N ASN A 88 3.79 -25.24 12.45
CA ASN A 88 2.81 -25.14 11.38
C ASN A 88 3.17 -24.03 10.37
N ASP A 89 4.32 -24.18 9.72
CA ASP A 89 4.84 -23.23 8.72
C ASP A 89 3.87 -22.97 7.56
N ILE A 90 3.03 -23.95 7.23
CA ILE A 90 2.01 -23.83 6.17
C ILE A 90 0.95 -22.79 6.55
N PHE A 91 0.45 -22.83 7.79
CA PHE A 91 -0.56 -21.89 8.27
C PHE A 91 0.00 -20.47 8.33
N LEU A 92 1.21 -20.31 8.90
CA LEU A 92 1.87 -19.01 8.97
C LEU A 92 2.11 -18.43 7.58
N ARG A 93 2.50 -19.26 6.61
CA ARG A 93 2.69 -18.83 5.22
C ARG A 93 1.39 -18.38 4.56
N ASN A 94 0.31 -19.14 4.72
CA ASN A 94 -0.99 -18.76 4.15
C ASN A 94 -1.47 -17.43 4.75
N SER A 95 -1.27 -17.24 6.05
CA SER A 95 -1.59 -15.98 6.72
C SER A 95 -0.75 -14.81 6.18
N ILE A 96 0.55 -15.01 5.87
CA ILE A 96 1.38 -13.98 5.22
C ILE A 96 0.85 -13.65 3.82
N LEU A 97 0.47 -14.65 3.03
CA LEU A 97 -0.07 -14.43 1.67
C LEU A 97 -1.41 -13.70 1.71
N GLU A 98 -2.26 -14.02 2.68
CA GLU A 98 -3.53 -13.33 2.93
C GLU A 98 -3.29 -11.87 3.32
N ASP A 99 -2.39 -11.59 4.28
CA ASP A 99 -2.05 -10.22 4.67
C ASP A 99 -1.46 -9.41 3.51
N LEU A 100 -0.66 -10.03 2.62
CA LEU A 100 -0.14 -9.38 1.42
C LEU A 100 -1.27 -9.03 0.43
N GLN A 101 -2.26 -9.91 0.29
CA GLN A 101 -3.42 -9.67 -0.55
C GLN A 101 -4.31 -8.56 0.04
N ASP A 102 -4.51 -8.54 1.35
CA ASP A 102 -5.18 -7.46 2.06
C ASP A 102 -4.47 -6.13 1.87
N THR A 103 -3.14 -6.12 2.01
CA THR A 103 -2.34 -4.91 1.78
C THR A 103 -2.53 -4.39 0.35
N LYS A 104 -2.60 -5.29 -0.64
CA LYS A 104 -2.91 -4.94 -2.03
C LYS A 104 -4.32 -4.37 -2.19
N ASN A 105 -5.31 -4.93 -1.49
CA ASN A 105 -6.69 -4.42 -1.49
C ASN A 105 -6.77 -3.02 -0.86
N ILE A 106 -6.05 -2.77 0.25
CA ILE A 106 -5.99 -1.46 0.90
C ILE A 106 -5.31 -0.43 -0.01
N MET A 107 -4.31 -0.81 -0.83
CA MET A 107 -3.70 0.08 -1.81
C MET A 107 -4.62 0.41 -3.00
N GLY A 108 -5.44 -0.54 -3.44
CA GLY A 108 -6.40 -0.35 -4.54
C GLY A 108 -5.79 0.31 -5.78
N ALA A 109 -6.52 1.27 -6.36
CA ALA A 109 -6.07 2.03 -7.54
C ALA A 109 -4.87 2.96 -7.26
N ASP A 110 -4.65 3.34 -5.99
CA ASP A 110 -3.53 4.22 -5.59
C ASP A 110 -2.19 3.48 -5.47
N SER A 111 -2.20 2.16 -5.70
CA SER A 111 -1.01 1.30 -5.71
C SER A 111 0.09 1.79 -6.67
N SER A 112 -0.28 2.41 -7.80
CA SER A 112 0.66 2.88 -8.83
C SER A 112 1.10 4.34 -8.66
N LYS A 113 0.41 5.11 -7.83
CA LYS A 113 0.71 6.52 -7.52
C LYS A 113 1.22 6.67 -6.08
N SER A 114 0.31 6.81 -5.13
CA SER A 114 0.61 7.17 -3.75
C SER A 114 1.33 6.06 -2.97
N PHE A 115 1.15 4.79 -3.37
CA PHE A 115 1.66 3.63 -2.63
C PHE A 115 2.63 2.75 -3.45
N LYS A 116 3.33 3.32 -4.44
CA LYS A 116 4.25 2.58 -5.33
C LYS A 116 5.30 1.77 -4.58
N GLN A 117 5.85 2.32 -3.49
CA GLN A 117 6.87 1.65 -2.69
C GLN A 117 6.30 0.41 -1.99
N TYR A 118 5.16 0.55 -1.31
CA TYR A 118 4.46 -0.58 -0.70
C TYR A 118 4.06 -1.63 -1.75
N SER A 119 3.57 -1.22 -2.92
CA SER A 119 3.22 -2.13 -4.02
C SER A 119 4.42 -2.98 -4.47
N THR A 120 5.58 -2.34 -4.64
CA THR A 120 6.83 -3.01 -5.00
C THR A 120 7.27 -3.98 -3.90
N LEU A 121 7.19 -3.54 -2.64
CA LEU A 121 7.59 -4.33 -1.50
C LEU A 121 6.71 -5.57 -1.31
N THR A 122 5.38 -5.42 -1.32
CA THR A 122 4.41 -6.51 -1.27
C THR A 122 4.64 -7.52 -2.39
N LYS A 123 4.92 -7.05 -3.62
CA LYS A 123 5.24 -7.92 -4.77
C LYS A 123 6.52 -8.73 -4.54
N ASN A 124 7.55 -8.11 -3.99
CA ASN A 124 8.82 -8.78 -3.72
C ASN A 124 8.69 -9.80 -2.58
N ILE A 125 7.96 -9.47 -1.51
CA ILE A 125 7.68 -10.43 -0.43
C ILE A 125 6.87 -11.60 -0.95
N GLY A 126 5.83 -11.36 -1.76
CA GLY A 126 5.05 -12.44 -2.37
C GLY A 126 5.92 -13.43 -3.16
N LYS A 127 6.85 -12.93 -3.98
CA LYS A 127 7.83 -13.79 -4.68
C LYS A 127 8.72 -14.55 -3.71
N MET A 128 9.27 -13.87 -2.70
CA MET A 128 10.16 -14.47 -1.71
C MET A 128 9.47 -15.60 -0.91
N THR A 129 8.20 -15.42 -0.55
CA THR A 129 7.39 -16.44 0.13
C THR A 129 7.17 -17.69 -0.73
N ILE A 130 6.97 -17.51 -2.05
CA ILE A 130 6.87 -18.63 -3.00
C ILE A 130 8.21 -19.36 -3.11
N PHE A 131 9.32 -18.63 -3.27
CA PHE A 131 10.65 -19.23 -3.33
C PHE A 131 10.99 -20.01 -2.05
N LYS A 132 10.65 -19.49 -0.87
CA LYS A 132 10.87 -20.20 0.39
C LYS A 132 10.07 -21.50 0.47
N ASN A 133 8.86 -21.54 -0.08
CA ASN A 133 8.09 -22.79 -0.18
C ASN A 133 8.78 -23.84 -1.06
N GLU A 134 9.29 -23.43 -2.21
CA GLU A 134 10.00 -24.33 -3.11
C GLU A 134 11.27 -24.89 -2.45
N LEU A 135 12.04 -24.03 -1.77
CA LEU A 135 13.24 -24.43 -1.03
C LEU A 135 12.94 -25.45 0.08
N ILE A 136 11.87 -25.23 0.86
CA ILE A 136 11.46 -26.18 1.91
C ILE A 136 11.09 -27.53 1.28
N ASN A 137 10.35 -27.54 0.18
CA ASN A 137 9.97 -28.79 -0.51
C ASN A 137 11.19 -29.55 -1.04
N VAL A 138 12.16 -28.85 -1.64
CA VAL A 138 13.42 -29.46 -2.10
C VAL A 138 14.23 -30.02 -0.93
N THR A 139 14.36 -29.26 0.16
CA THR A 139 15.07 -29.71 1.37
C THR A 139 14.40 -30.93 2.01
N ALA A 140 13.07 -30.98 2.00
CA ALA A 140 12.32 -32.14 2.48
C ALA A 140 12.56 -33.38 1.60
N LYS A 141 12.61 -33.21 0.27
CA LYS A 141 12.96 -34.30 -0.67
C LYS A 141 14.38 -34.79 -0.45
N GLU A 142 15.34 -33.89 -0.23
CA GLU A 142 16.72 -34.24 0.07
C GLU A 142 16.83 -35.06 1.35
N ARG A 143 16.22 -34.61 2.45
CA ARG A 143 16.19 -35.37 3.72
C ARG A 143 15.58 -36.75 3.55
N ASN A 144 14.50 -36.87 2.77
CA ASN A 144 13.88 -38.17 2.47
C ASN A 144 14.80 -39.05 1.62
N ALA A 145 15.52 -38.50 0.64
CA ALA A 145 16.50 -39.24 -0.15
C ALA A 145 17.66 -39.76 0.72
N ILE A 146 18.20 -38.91 1.60
CA ILE A 146 19.25 -39.29 2.56
C ILE A 146 18.74 -40.39 3.50
N ARG A 147 17.52 -40.27 4.02
CA ARG A 147 16.91 -41.30 4.87
C ARG A 147 16.78 -42.63 4.11
N ASN A 148 16.29 -42.60 2.88
CA ASN A 148 16.15 -43.80 2.06
C ASN A 148 17.51 -44.43 1.74
N LEU A 149 18.55 -43.63 1.47
CA LEU A 149 19.91 -44.11 1.28
C LEU A 149 20.46 -44.78 2.54
N ASN A 150 20.30 -44.17 3.71
CA ASN A 150 20.71 -44.73 4.99
C ASN A 150 19.97 -46.05 5.30
N GLU A 151 18.66 -46.11 5.02
CA GLU A 151 17.88 -47.35 5.15
C GLU A 151 18.36 -48.44 4.20
N CYS A 152 18.74 -48.09 2.96
CA CYS A 152 19.32 -49.02 2.00
C CYS A 152 20.69 -49.53 2.47
N MET A 153 21.59 -48.64 2.89
CA MET A 153 22.90 -49.01 3.43
C MET A 153 22.77 -49.93 4.65
N GLY A 154 21.89 -49.60 5.60
CA GLY A 154 21.66 -50.45 6.78
C GLY A 154 21.06 -51.81 6.43
N LYS A 155 20.22 -51.91 5.39
CA LYS A 155 19.73 -53.19 4.87
C LYS A 155 20.84 -54.00 4.20
N VAL A 156 21.71 -53.36 3.43
CA VAL A 156 22.85 -54.00 2.77
C VAL A 156 23.84 -54.53 3.81
N GLU A 157 24.16 -53.79 4.87
CA GLU A 157 25.01 -54.28 5.97
C GLU A 157 24.39 -55.50 6.69
N LYS A 158 23.07 -55.47 6.94
CA LYS A 158 22.36 -56.61 7.53
C LYS A 158 22.38 -57.85 6.62
N ILE A 159 22.21 -57.67 5.31
CA ILE A 159 22.29 -58.77 4.34
C ILE A 159 23.72 -59.31 4.26
N ASN A 160 24.72 -58.44 4.20
CA ASN A 160 26.12 -58.83 4.10
C ASN A 160 26.59 -59.60 5.36
N THR A 161 26.16 -59.16 6.55
CA THR A 161 26.42 -59.90 7.79
C THR A 161 25.69 -61.24 7.85
N GLN A 162 24.47 -61.34 7.31
CA GLN A 162 23.75 -62.62 7.19
C GLN A 162 24.40 -63.58 6.19
N ILE A 163 24.93 -63.09 5.07
CA ILE A 163 25.65 -63.91 4.09
C ILE A 163 26.95 -64.44 4.70
N ARG A 164 27.75 -63.58 5.34
CA ARG A 164 29.00 -63.99 6.01
C ARG A 164 28.78 -65.04 7.10
N ASN A 165 27.65 -64.97 7.81
CA ASN A 165 27.30 -65.94 8.84
C ASN A 165 26.69 -67.25 8.28
N ASN A 166 26.19 -67.23 7.05
CA ASN A 166 25.60 -68.39 6.36
C ASN A 166 26.50 -69.02 5.29
N GLU A 167 27.74 -68.53 5.13
CA GLU A 167 28.72 -69.16 4.24
C GLU A 167 28.87 -70.65 4.58
N PRO A 168 28.85 -71.54 3.57
CA PRO A 168 28.79 -73.00 3.76
C PRO A 168 30.04 -73.59 4.43
N GLY A 169 31.10 -72.81 4.66
CA GLY A 169 32.28 -73.24 5.42
C GLY A 169 32.09 -73.31 6.94
N GLY A 170 31.12 -72.59 7.51
CA GLY A 170 30.96 -72.47 8.97
C GLY A 170 30.24 -73.64 9.65
N LYS A 171 29.44 -74.42 8.91
CA LYS A 171 28.67 -75.56 9.47
C LYS A 171 29.50 -76.85 9.60
N ILE A 172 30.64 -76.94 8.92
CA ILE A 172 31.52 -78.13 8.98
C ILE A 172 32.39 -78.10 10.25
N ALA A 173 32.70 -76.91 10.78
CA ALA A 173 33.55 -76.78 11.97
C ALA A 173 32.85 -77.05 13.33
N ARG A 174 31.50 -77.11 13.38
CA ARG A 174 30.75 -77.34 14.64
C ARG A 174 30.36 -78.81 14.90
N ARG A 175 30.67 -79.74 14.00
CA ARG A 175 30.39 -81.19 14.18
C ARG A 175 31.63 -82.04 14.52
N LEU A 176 32.76 -81.43 14.87
CA LEU A 176 34.01 -82.12 15.18
C LEU A 176 34.54 -81.81 16.59
N LYS A 177 33.65 -81.63 17.57
CA LYS A 177 34.06 -81.57 18.98
C LYS A 177 33.13 -82.42 19.83
#